data_AF-F9CZ79-F1
#
_entry.id   AF-F9CZ79-F1
#
_cell.length_a   1.000
_cell.length_b   1.000
_cell.length_c   1.000
_cell.angle_alpha   90.00
_cell.angle_beta   90.00
_cell.angle_gamma   90.00
#
_symmetry.space_group_name_H-M   'P 1'
#
loop_
_entity.id
_entity.type
_entity.pdbx_description
1 polymer ?
#
loop_
_entity_poly.entity_id
_entity_poly.type
_entity_poly.pdbx_seq_one_letter_code
_entity_poly.pdbx_strand_id
1 'polypeptide(L)' 'MSHKTHNHQKTESMIKNVKKRTVETTCFVCGIEIIQYYSDSYKGERGWCLGCGSDFPLE' A
#
# COMPACT_ATOMS: atom_id res chain seq x y z
N MET A 1 -24.62 -47.95 -4.56
CA MET A 1 -25.24 -47.32 -3.36
C MET A 1 -24.10 -46.64 -2.61
N SER A 2 -23.73 -45.42 -3.00
CA SER A 2 -24.26 -44.14 -2.50
C SER A 2 -23.59 -43.68 -1.21
N HIS A 3 -22.65 -42.75 -1.40
CA HIS A 3 -22.35 -41.57 -0.58
C HIS A 3 -21.66 -41.86 0.77
N LYS A 4 -20.61 -41.14 1.17
CA LYS A 4 -20.69 -39.71 1.52
C LYS A 4 -19.38 -38.97 1.24
N THR A 5 -19.54 -37.94 0.43
CA THR A 5 -18.67 -36.79 0.21
C THR A 5 -18.25 -36.16 1.53
N HIS A 6 -16.95 -36.12 1.83
CA HIS A 6 -16.41 -35.19 2.81
C HIS A 6 -16.22 -33.83 2.15
N ASN A 7 -17.28 -33.04 2.24
CA ASN A 7 -17.24 -31.59 2.09
C ASN A 7 -16.65 -31.01 3.38
N HIS A 8 -15.35 -30.72 3.40
CA HIS A 8 -14.77 -29.84 4.41
C HIS A 8 -14.27 -28.59 3.69
N GLN A 9 -15.03 -27.53 3.88
CA GLN A 9 -14.71 -26.14 3.60
C GLN A 9 -13.24 -25.84 3.89
N LYS A 10 -12.50 -25.45 2.85
CA LYS A 10 -11.48 -24.43 3.00
C LYS A 10 -11.61 -23.52 1.80
N THR A 11 -12.44 -22.51 1.94
CA THR A 11 -12.44 -21.32 1.10
C THR A 11 -11.09 -20.66 1.27
N GLU A 12 -10.10 -21.14 0.52
CA GLU A 12 -8.79 -20.53 0.47
C GLU A 12 -8.97 -19.11 -0.08
N SER A 13 -8.79 -18.16 0.83
CA SER A 13 -8.86 -16.72 0.63
C SER A 13 -8.30 -16.29 -0.73
N MET A 14 -9.19 -15.95 -1.66
CA MET A 14 -8.87 -15.30 -2.93
C MET A 14 -8.57 -13.80 -2.72
N ILE A 15 -7.64 -13.46 -1.83
CA ILE A 15 -7.07 -12.11 -1.74
C ILE A 15 -5.55 -12.25 -1.52
N LYS A 16 -4.86 -12.82 -2.50
CA LYS A 16 -3.42 -12.66 -2.63
C LYS A 16 -3.16 -12.23 -4.07
N ASN A 17 -2.41 -11.14 -4.22
CA ASN A 17 -2.04 -10.50 -5.49
C ASN A 17 -2.89 -9.31 -5.93
N VAL A 18 -3.32 -8.46 -5.00
CA VAL A 18 -3.19 -7.02 -5.30
C VAL A 18 -1.68 -6.76 -5.25
N LYS A 19 -1.02 -6.82 -6.41
CA LYS A 19 0.34 -6.33 -6.58
C LYS A 19 0.25 -4.83 -6.34
N LYS A 20 0.26 -4.42 -5.06
CA LYS A 20 0.45 -3.04 -4.63
C LYS A 20 1.74 -2.64 -5.31
N ARG A 21 1.65 -1.92 -6.42
CA ARG A 21 2.73 -1.06 -6.88
C ARG A 21 2.75 0.13 -5.91
N THR A 22 2.91 -0.17 -4.62
CA THR A 22 3.36 0.81 -3.65
C THR A 22 4.77 1.08 -4.11
N VAL A 23 4.95 2.20 -4.80
CA VAL A 23 6.24 2.86 -4.77
C VAL A 23 6.50 3.04 -3.27
N GLU A 24 7.36 2.20 -2.70
CA GLU A 24 7.73 2.21 -1.29
C GLU A 24 8.56 3.47 -1.05
N THR A 25 7.90 4.63 -1.14
CA THR A 25 8.52 5.91 -0.87
C THR A 25 8.57 6.05 0.63
N THR A 26 9.78 6.03 1.17
CA THR A 26 10.05 6.19 2.60
C THR A 26 10.63 7.57 2.85
N CYS A 27 10.42 8.09 4.05
CA CYS A 27 10.96 9.37 4.47
C CYS A 27 12.47 9.26 4.60
N PHE A 28 13.21 10.11 3.90
CA PHE A 28 14.67 10.13 4.01
C PHE A 28 15.17 10.49 5.42
N VAL A 29 14.34 11.17 6.23
CA VAL A 29 14.71 11.62 7.58
C VAL A 29 14.52 10.52 8.62
N CYS A 30 13.37 9.84 8.62
CA CYS A 30 13.01 8.89 9.68
C CYS A 30 12.73 7.46 9.18
N GLY A 31 12.81 7.20 7.87
CA GLY A 31 12.71 5.87 7.27
C GLY A 31 11.31 5.26 7.22
N ILE A 32 10.26 5.99 7.63
CA ILE A 32 8.89 5.48 7.62
C ILE A 32 8.17 5.79 6.30
N GLU A 33 7.04 5.14 6.04
CA GLU A 33 6.21 5.38 4.86
C GLU A 33 5.69 6.83 4.80
N ILE A 34 5.70 7.42 3.59
CA ILE A 34 5.12 8.74 3.35
C ILE A 34 3.85 8.66 2.51
N ILE A 35 3.00 9.67 2.68
CA ILE A 35 1.85 9.88 1.81
C ILE A 35 2.31 10.70 0.61
N GLN A 36 2.16 10.13 -0.58
CA GLN A 36 2.39 10.85 -1.83
C GLN A 36 1.11 11.56 -2.25
N TYR A 37 1.22 12.82 -2.63
CA TYR A 37 0.10 13.63 -3.08
C TYR A 37 0.53 14.64 -4.15
N TYR A 38 -0.38 14.96 -5.07
CA TYR A 38 -0.13 16.01 -6.05
C TYR A 38 -0.46 17.37 -5.45
N SER A 39 0.48 18.31 -5.53
CA SER A 39 0.26 19.69 -5.09
C SER A 39 0.03 20.57 -6.31
N ASP A 40 -1.19 21.09 -6.47
CA ASP A 40 -1.54 21.98 -7.58
C ASP A 40 -0.73 23.29 -7.56
N SER A 41 -0.44 23.82 -6.37
CA SER A 41 0.37 25.03 -6.21
C SER A 41 1.83 24.82 -6.64
N TYR A 42 2.37 23.62 -6.44
CA TYR A 42 3.72 23.24 -6.88
C TYR A 42 3.74 22.65 -8.29
N LYS A 43 2.58 22.23 -8.82
CA LYS A 43 2.39 21.47 -10.07
C LYS A 43 3.22 20.19 -10.14
N GLY A 44 3.38 19.50 -9.01
CA GLY A 44 4.21 18.30 -8.91
C GLY A 44 3.84 17.38 -7.76
N GLU A 45 4.44 16.20 -7.76
CA GLU A 45 4.28 15.20 -6.71
C GLU A 45 5.09 15.59 -5.47
N ARG A 46 4.44 15.50 -4.31
CA ARG A 46 5.03 15.78 -3.00
C ARG A 46 4.80 14.59 -2.08
N GLY A 47 5.68 14.47 -1.11
CA GLY A 47 5.67 13.47 -0.06
C GLY A 47 5.49 14.11 1.31
N TRP A 48 4.49 13.64 2.06
CA TRP A 48 4.27 14.01 3.46
C TRP A 48 4.58 12.83 4.39
N CYS A 49 5.51 13.02 5.31
CA CYS A 49 5.85 12.02 6.32
C CYS A 49 4.95 12.13 7.56
N LEU A 50 4.27 11.04 7.93
CA LEU A 50 3.37 11.01 9.09
C LEU A 50 4.05 10.95 10.46
N GLY A 51 5.36 10.68 10.52
CA GLY A 51 6.08 10.47 11.77
C GLY A 51 7.01 11.62 12.13
N CYS A 52 7.74 12.18 11.17
CA CYS A 52 8.50 13.41 11.41
C CYS A 52 7.75 14.68 10.97
N GLY A 53 6.62 14.56 10.25
CA GLY A 53 5.83 15.70 9.78
C GLY A 53 6.49 16.49 8.64
N SER A 54 7.52 15.95 8.00
CA SER A 54 8.21 16.64 6.90
C SER A 54 7.44 16.53 5.59
N ASP A 55 7.38 17.65 4.88
CA ASP A 55 6.82 17.78 3.54
C ASP A 55 7.95 18.07 2.55
N PHE A 56 8.03 17.29 1.46
CA PHE A 56 9.13 17.39 0.49
C PHE A 56 8.67 17.09 -0.94
N PRO A 57 9.27 17.73 -1.96
CA PRO A 57 8.99 17.40 -3.36
C PRO A 57 9.56 16.01 -3.73
N LEU A 58 8.87 15.31 -4.62
CA LEU A 58 9.29 14.00 -5.15
C LEU A 58 9.77 14.07 -6.60
N GLU A 59 9.34 15.10 -7.36
CA GLU A 59 9.84 15.49 -8.68
C GLU A 59 10.12 17.00 -8.75
#